data_AF-A0A350WPN0-F1
#
_entry.id   AF-A0A350WPN0-F1
#
_cell.length_a   1.000
_cell.length_b   1.000
_cell.length_c   1.000
_cell.angle_alpha   90.00
_cell.angle_beta   90.00
_cell.angle_gamma   90.00
#
_symmetry.space_group_name_H-M   'P 1'
#
loop_
_entity.id
_entity.type
_entity.pdbx_description
1 polymer ?
#
loop_
_entity_poly.entity_id
_entity_poly.type
_entity_poly.pdbx_seq_one_letter_code
_entity_poly.pdbx_strand_id
1 'polypeptide(L)'
;MEAIDAMETHYAGYHQPRPFALAALESLLELINIKNVTYSLSVTQIVDADDGKAGFIASADIDRFGRPVSYLFPKSVKLTDGAILDSSTLPVEKSINFQLAREGLVYPTFYTTTDRTFAEKIRAVVARARTTKRGLWSIDRTSDFALWDVRTIQEDLLLLPKLFRRLVSFFDNYADFGKLEEYMKKQRDNLVLWDGTKHRSLADLMTFSGRRIQMKTPVEDILFNPK
;
A
#
# COMPACT_ATOMS: atom_id res chain seq x y z
N MET A 1 0.23 -0.65 8.66
CA MET A 1 -0.78 -1.72 8.71
C MET A 1 -0.23 -2.88 7.90
N GLU A 2 -0.35 -4.11 8.40
CA GLU A 2 0.15 -5.32 7.71
C GLU A 2 -0.54 -5.52 6.35
N ALA A 3 0.18 -6.08 5.38
CA ALA A 3 -0.32 -6.49 4.05
C ALA A 3 -0.90 -5.40 3.11
N ILE A 4 -1.00 -4.14 3.54
CA ILE A 4 -1.57 -3.05 2.75
C ILE A 4 -0.74 -1.78 2.81
N ASP A 5 -0.84 -0.96 1.76
CA ASP A 5 -0.21 0.35 1.67
C ASP A 5 -1.17 1.33 0.99
N ALA A 6 -1.45 2.45 1.68
CA ALA A 6 -2.31 3.49 1.14
C ALA A 6 -1.52 4.40 0.20
N MET A 7 -2.22 5.20 -0.61
CA MET A 7 -1.56 6.23 -1.40
C MET A 7 -0.86 7.26 -0.51
N GLU A 8 0.26 7.76 -1.01
CA GLU A 8 1.07 8.74 -0.29
C GLU A 8 0.36 10.10 -0.26
N THR A 9 0.04 10.58 0.95
CA THR A 9 -0.43 11.96 1.17
C THR A 9 0.73 12.94 1.38
N HIS A 10 1.90 12.41 1.77
CA HIS A 10 3.11 13.16 2.09
C HIS A 10 4.31 12.19 2.17
N TYR A 11 5.12 12.14 1.12
CA TYR A 11 6.39 11.40 1.07
C TYR A 11 7.49 12.29 0.49
N ALA A 12 8.50 12.65 1.29
CA ALA A 12 9.58 13.55 0.89
C ALA A 12 9.10 14.90 0.29
N GLY A 13 7.94 15.40 0.73
CA GLY A 13 7.32 16.62 0.18
C GLY A 13 6.40 16.39 -1.02
N TYR A 14 6.35 15.17 -1.56
CA TYR A 14 5.50 14.77 -2.68
C TYR A 14 4.25 14.04 -2.21
N HIS A 15 3.25 13.93 -3.07
CA HIS A 15 2.03 13.15 -2.81
C HIS A 15 1.53 12.51 -4.09
N GLN A 16 0.69 11.49 -3.98
CA GLN A 16 -0.16 11.04 -5.08
C GLN A 16 -1.48 11.84 -5.07
N PRO A 17 -2.40 11.64 -6.04
CA PRO A 17 -3.70 12.32 -6.02
C PRO A 17 -4.46 12.09 -4.70
N ARG A 18 -4.57 13.16 -3.91
CA ARG A 18 -5.01 13.13 -2.51
C ARG A 18 -6.40 12.55 -2.26
N PRO A 19 -7.43 12.77 -3.10
CA PRO A 19 -8.79 12.31 -2.79
C PRO A 19 -8.88 10.81 -2.45
N PHE A 20 -8.09 9.97 -3.10
CA PHE A 20 -8.13 8.54 -2.86
C PHE A 20 -7.40 8.12 -1.58
N ALA A 21 -6.29 8.79 -1.27
CA ALA A 21 -5.58 8.57 -0.01
C ALA A 21 -6.43 9.02 1.20
N LEU A 22 -7.14 10.14 1.05
CA LEU A 22 -8.09 10.64 2.04
C LEU A 22 -9.29 9.70 2.19
N ALA A 23 -9.85 9.17 1.10
CA ALA A 23 -10.92 8.18 1.18
C ALA A 23 -10.51 6.92 1.97
N ALA A 24 -9.26 6.45 1.83
CA ALA A 24 -8.76 5.34 2.62
C ALA A 24 -8.65 5.69 4.11
N LEU A 25 -8.17 6.90 4.43
CA LEU A 25 -8.11 7.41 5.80
C LEU A 25 -9.49 7.58 6.42
N GLU A 26 -10.44 8.21 5.74
CA GLU A 26 -11.79 8.43 6.24
C GLU A 26 -12.52 7.10 6.47
N SER A 27 -12.38 6.15 5.53
CA SER A 27 -12.93 4.80 5.69
C SER A 27 -12.31 4.07 6.89
N LEU A 28 -11.00 4.20 7.10
CA LEU A 28 -10.32 3.66 8.29
C LEU A 28 -10.94 4.25 9.56
N LEU A 29 -11.03 5.58 9.67
CA LEU A 29 -11.53 6.29 10.85
C LEU A 29 -12.98 5.91 11.16
N GLU A 30 -13.83 5.83 10.14
CA GLU A 30 -15.21 5.37 10.27
C GLU A 30 -15.29 3.94 10.83
N LEU A 31 -14.47 3.02 10.30
CA LEU A 31 -14.45 1.62 10.72
C LEU A 31 -14.00 1.42 12.18
N ILE A 32 -13.16 2.32 12.72
CA ILE A 32 -12.79 2.35 14.15
C ILE A 32 -13.63 3.33 14.97
N ASN A 33 -14.67 3.91 14.37
CA ASN A 33 -15.61 4.83 15.00
C ASN A 33 -14.94 6.11 15.56
N ILE A 34 -13.79 6.53 15.01
CA ILE A 34 -13.20 7.85 15.29
C ILE A 34 -14.01 8.90 14.52
N LYS A 35 -14.40 9.97 15.21
CA LYS A 35 -15.34 10.98 14.69
C LYS A 35 -14.85 12.39 14.98
N ASN A 36 -15.59 13.38 14.47
CA ASN A 36 -15.33 14.81 14.69
C ASN A 36 -13.89 15.20 14.32
N VAL A 37 -13.40 14.63 13.22
CA VAL A 37 -12.02 14.77 12.77
C VAL A 37 -11.83 16.15 12.18
N THR A 38 -10.87 16.90 12.71
CA THR A 38 -10.43 18.19 12.19
C THR A 38 -9.05 18.02 11.58
N TYR A 39 -8.90 18.43 10.32
CA TYR A 39 -7.63 18.38 9.61
C TYR A 39 -6.89 19.71 9.70
N SER A 40 -5.56 19.68 9.58
CA SER A 40 -4.78 20.88 9.27
C SER A 40 -5.21 21.49 7.94
N LEU A 41 -4.94 22.78 7.72
CA LEU A 41 -5.28 23.47 6.46
C LEU A 41 -4.70 22.78 5.22
N SER A 42 -3.52 22.16 5.35
CA SER A 42 -2.85 21.41 4.28
C SER A 42 -3.38 19.98 4.12
N VAL A 43 -4.30 19.53 4.98
CA VAL A 43 -4.87 18.18 5.01
C VAL A 43 -3.78 17.10 5.06
N THR A 44 -2.76 17.35 5.87
CA THR A 44 -1.63 16.42 6.08
C THR A 44 -1.61 15.83 7.47
N GLN A 45 -2.36 16.40 8.41
CA GLN A 45 -2.43 15.99 9.80
C GLN A 45 -3.86 16.10 10.30
N ILE A 46 -4.23 15.20 11.20
CA ILE A 46 -5.41 15.34 12.06
C ILE A 46 -4.95 16.14 13.28
N VAL A 47 -5.59 17.27 13.55
CA VAL A 47 -5.25 18.17 14.66
C VAL A 47 -6.17 18.02 15.86
N ASP A 48 -7.38 17.47 15.64
CA ASP A 48 -8.35 17.16 16.69
C ASP A 48 -9.29 16.04 16.21
N ALA A 49 -9.72 15.17 17.12
CA ALA A 49 -10.68 14.10 16.85
C ALA A 49 -11.23 13.49 18.16
N ASP A 50 -12.41 12.88 18.10
CA ASP A 50 -12.88 11.96 19.14
C ASP A 50 -12.27 10.57 18.89
N ASP A 51 -11.05 10.38 19.38
CA ASP A 51 -10.14 9.29 18.99
C ASP A 51 -9.87 8.21 20.06
N GLY A 52 -10.41 8.37 21.28
CA GLY A 52 -10.33 7.41 22.39
C GLY A 52 -11.15 6.12 22.20
N LYS A 53 -11.17 5.56 20.99
CA LYS A 53 -12.01 4.42 20.61
C LYS A 53 -11.28 3.10 20.86
N ALA A 54 -11.96 2.20 21.55
CA ALA A 54 -11.45 0.86 21.79
C ALA A 54 -11.45 0.03 20.48
N GLY A 55 -10.42 -0.78 20.32
CA GLY A 55 -10.21 -1.70 19.21
C GLY A 55 -9.11 -2.70 19.57
N PHE A 56 -8.69 -3.49 18.59
CA PHE A 56 -7.63 -4.48 18.77
C PHE A 56 -6.61 -4.39 17.64
N ILE A 57 -5.35 -4.72 17.96
CA ILE A 57 -4.32 -5.04 16.98
C ILE A 57 -3.91 -6.51 17.14
N ALA A 58 -3.61 -7.18 16.03
CA ALA A 58 -2.88 -8.44 16.04
C ALA A 58 -1.55 -8.22 15.30
N SER A 59 -0.44 -8.38 16.02
CA SER A 59 0.92 -8.06 15.53
C SER A 59 1.83 -9.26 15.76
N ALA A 60 2.67 -9.58 14.77
CA ALA A 60 3.72 -10.58 14.90
C ALA A 60 5.11 -9.95 15.09
N ASP A 61 5.29 -8.70 14.65
CA ASP A 61 6.57 -8.01 14.69
C ASP A 61 6.40 -6.48 14.78
N ILE A 62 7.52 -5.78 14.90
CA ILE A 62 7.67 -4.34 14.83
C ILE A 62 8.52 -3.96 13.61
N ASP A 63 8.29 -2.77 13.07
CA ASP A 63 9.18 -2.23 12.04
C ASP A 63 10.47 -1.67 12.66
N ARG A 64 11.41 -1.25 11.79
CA ARG A 64 12.69 -0.64 12.19
C ARG A 64 12.59 0.60 13.09
N PHE A 65 11.41 1.20 13.23
CA PHE A 65 11.14 2.36 14.07
C PHE A 65 10.38 1.98 15.35
N GLY A 66 10.23 0.68 15.64
CA GLY A 66 9.52 0.18 16.81
C GLY A 66 8.01 0.25 16.70
N ARG A 67 7.45 0.46 15.51
CA ARG A 67 6.00 0.52 15.29
C ARG A 67 5.45 -0.87 15.00
N PRO A 68 4.36 -1.28 15.64
CA PRO A 68 3.79 -2.60 15.40
C PRO A 68 3.27 -2.72 13.96
N VAL A 69 3.61 -3.81 13.29
CA VAL A 69 3.08 -4.15 11.97
C VAL A 69 1.92 -5.12 12.17
N SER A 70 0.69 -4.59 12.04
CA SER A 70 -0.48 -5.29 12.57
C SER A 70 -1.69 -5.29 11.63
N TYR A 71 -2.56 -6.26 11.86
CA TYR A 71 -3.96 -6.23 11.48
C TYR A 71 -4.76 -5.47 12.53
N LEU A 72 -5.60 -4.53 12.09
CA LEU A 72 -6.42 -3.69 12.96
C LEU A 72 -7.87 -4.18 12.98
N PHE A 73 -8.51 -4.22 14.14
CA PHE A 73 -9.88 -4.71 14.30
C PHE A 73 -10.72 -3.76 15.15
N PRO A 74 -12.00 -3.54 14.79
CA PRO A 74 -12.91 -2.81 15.66
C PRO A 74 -13.28 -3.64 16.91
N LYS A 75 -13.69 -2.95 17.99
CA LYS A 75 -14.11 -3.58 19.27
C LYS A 75 -15.16 -4.69 19.09
N SER A 76 -16.03 -4.56 18.08
CA SER A 76 -17.11 -5.51 17.79
C SER A 76 -16.63 -6.93 17.45
N VAL A 77 -15.36 -7.10 17.08
CA VAL A 77 -14.75 -8.42 16.81
C VAL A 77 -14.53 -9.23 18.09
N LYS A 78 -14.49 -8.58 19.26
CA LYS A 78 -14.36 -9.22 20.59
C LYS A 78 -13.15 -10.18 20.69
N LEU A 79 -11.98 -9.73 20.26
CA LEU A 79 -10.74 -10.48 20.50
C LEU A 79 -10.38 -10.44 21.98
N THR A 80 -9.63 -11.44 22.43
CA THR A 80 -9.09 -11.51 23.80
C THR A 80 -7.72 -10.85 23.83
N ASP A 81 -7.52 -9.89 24.73
CA ASP A 81 -6.23 -9.24 24.91
C ASP A 81 -5.15 -10.23 25.38
N GLY A 82 -3.94 -10.10 24.85
CA GLY A 82 -2.82 -11.01 25.10
C GLY A 82 -2.95 -12.42 24.48
N ALA A 83 -4.02 -12.71 23.74
CA ALA A 83 -4.17 -14.01 23.09
C ALA A 83 -3.19 -14.19 21.93
N ILE A 84 -2.57 -15.37 21.85
CA ILE A 84 -1.78 -15.79 20.70
C ILE A 84 -2.73 -16.45 19.71
N LEU A 85 -2.83 -15.85 18.52
CA LEU A 85 -3.70 -16.31 17.44
C LEU A 85 -2.84 -16.64 16.22
N ASP A 86 -3.19 -17.72 15.54
CA ASP A 86 -2.58 -18.15 14.28
C ASP A 86 -3.53 -17.88 13.10
N SER A 87 -3.14 -18.33 11.91
CA SER A 87 -3.94 -18.13 10.70
C SER A 87 -5.25 -18.91 10.63
N SER A 88 -5.44 -19.89 11.51
CA SER A 88 -6.69 -20.64 11.62
C SER A 88 -7.70 -19.94 12.54
N THR A 89 -7.22 -19.13 13.49
CA THR A 89 -8.03 -18.56 14.57
C THR A 89 -8.25 -17.05 14.44
N LEU A 90 -7.31 -16.31 13.84
CA LEU A 90 -7.46 -14.87 13.62
C LEU A 90 -8.46 -14.59 12.48
N PRO A 91 -9.55 -13.85 12.71
CA PRO A 91 -10.57 -13.59 11.70
C PRO A 91 -10.16 -12.44 10.77
N VAL A 92 -9.09 -12.61 9.98
CA VAL A 92 -8.48 -11.54 9.16
C VAL A 92 -9.48 -10.83 8.23
N GLU A 93 -10.54 -11.50 7.78
CA GLU A 93 -11.60 -10.93 6.96
C GLU A 93 -12.41 -9.83 7.68
N LYS A 94 -12.39 -9.84 9.02
CA LYS A 94 -12.97 -8.80 9.87
C LYS A 94 -11.98 -7.66 10.16
N SER A 95 -10.71 -7.80 9.78
CA SER A 95 -9.73 -6.73 9.93
C SER A 95 -10.05 -5.56 9.00
N ILE A 96 -9.67 -4.37 9.43
CA ILE A 96 -9.81 -3.16 8.62
C ILE A 96 -8.89 -3.23 7.40
N ASN A 97 -7.72 -3.85 7.54
CA ASN A 97 -6.80 -4.09 6.42
C ASN A 97 -7.52 -4.82 5.27
N PHE A 98 -8.20 -5.91 5.59
CA PHE A 98 -8.97 -6.69 4.62
C PHE A 98 -10.13 -5.89 4.04
N GLN A 99 -10.86 -5.14 4.87
CA GLN A 99 -11.97 -4.32 4.41
C GLN A 99 -11.51 -3.23 3.43
N LEU A 100 -10.48 -2.46 3.77
CA LEU A 100 -9.92 -1.43 2.88
C LEU A 100 -9.42 -2.03 1.55
N ALA A 101 -8.76 -3.19 1.59
CA ALA A 101 -8.31 -3.89 0.39
C ALA A 101 -9.47 -4.37 -0.48
N ARG A 102 -10.52 -4.93 0.13
CA ARG A 102 -11.76 -5.37 -0.55
C ARG A 102 -12.47 -4.20 -1.21
N GLU A 103 -12.50 -3.03 -0.56
CA GLU A 103 -13.11 -1.82 -1.10
C GLU A 103 -12.27 -1.13 -2.18
N GLY A 104 -11.03 -1.58 -2.42
CA GLY A 104 -10.14 -0.97 -3.39
C GLY A 104 -9.65 0.42 -2.96
N LEU A 105 -9.48 0.63 -1.65
CA LEU A 105 -9.00 1.90 -1.09
C LEU A 105 -7.47 1.90 -0.87
N VAL A 106 -6.84 0.73 -0.91
CA VAL A 106 -5.41 0.54 -0.66
C VAL A 106 -4.81 -0.45 -1.66
N TYR A 107 -3.51 -0.34 -1.89
CA TYR A 107 -2.75 -1.36 -2.62
C TYR A 107 -2.38 -2.51 -1.66
N PRO A 108 -2.28 -3.76 -2.15
CA PRO A 108 -1.62 -4.82 -1.40
C PRO A 108 -0.13 -4.48 -1.30
N THR A 109 0.46 -4.76 -0.15
CA THR A 109 1.92 -4.74 0.03
C THR A 109 2.27 -5.87 0.96
N PHE A 110 2.53 -7.03 0.36
CA PHE A 110 2.92 -8.23 1.08
C PHE A 110 4.41 -8.23 1.32
N TYR A 111 4.82 -8.69 2.49
CA TYR A 111 6.19 -9.06 2.77
C TYR A 111 6.35 -10.57 2.70
N THR A 112 7.56 -11.06 2.48
CA THR A 112 7.84 -12.51 2.55
C THR A 112 7.64 -13.10 3.94
N THR A 113 7.52 -12.25 4.96
CA THR A 113 7.14 -12.59 6.34
C THR A 113 5.64 -12.52 6.60
N THR A 114 4.83 -11.97 5.69
CA THR A 114 3.38 -11.95 5.84
C THR A 114 2.85 -13.38 5.77
N ASP A 115 2.02 -13.79 6.74
CA ASP A 115 1.40 -15.13 6.76
C ASP A 115 0.67 -15.41 5.43
N ARG A 116 0.97 -16.57 4.84
CA ARG A 116 0.52 -16.91 3.49
C ARG A 116 -1.00 -17.03 3.39
N THR A 117 -1.65 -17.59 4.41
CA THR A 117 -3.11 -17.74 4.46
C THR A 117 -3.80 -16.38 4.51
N PHE A 118 -3.24 -15.42 5.26
CA PHE A 118 -3.76 -14.05 5.29
C PHE A 118 -3.51 -13.31 3.98
N ALA A 119 -2.30 -13.42 3.44
CA ALA A 119 -1.97 -12.83 2.14
C ALA A 119 -2.89 -13.36 1.03
N GLU A 120 -3.20 -14.66 1.02
CA GLU A 120 -4.14 -15.29 0.07
C GLU A 120 -5.53 -14.67 0.11
N LYS A 121 -6.07 -14.48 1.32
CA LYS A 121 -7.39 -13.86 1.51
C LYS A 121 -7.42 -12.42 1.01
N ILE A 122 -6.39 -11.63 1.31
CA ILE A 122 -6.28 -10.23 0.86
C ILE A 122 -6.05 -10.16 -0.65
N ARG A 123 -5.16 -11.00 -1.19
CA ARG A 123 -4.88 -11.12 -2.62
C ARG A 123 -6.15 -11.42 -3.41
N ALA A 124 -6.98 -12.34 -2.94
CA ALA A 124 -8.23 -12.70 -3.61
C ALA A 124 -9.22 -11.51 -3.69
N VAL A 125 -9.38 -10.74 -2.61
CA VAL A 125 -10.27 -9.57 -2.65
C VAL A 125 -9.69 -8.41 -3.46
N VAL A 126 -8.37 -8.23 -3.46
CA VAL A 126 -7.70 -7.26 -4.34
C VAL A 126 -7.88 -7.63 -5.81
N ALA A 127 -7.63 -8.88 -6.18
CA ALA A 127 -7.82 -9.35 -7.55
C ALA A 127 -9.27 -9.13 -8.01
N ARG A 128 -10.26 -9.39 -7.14
CA ARG A 128 -11.67 -9.09 -7.42
C ARG A 128 -11.93 -7.58 -7.55
N ALA A 129 -11.39 -6.76 -6.66
CA ALA A 129 -11.54 -5.31 -6.72
C ALA A 129 -10.93 -4.74 -8.03
N ARG A 130 -9.83 -5.32 -8.50
CA ARG A 130 -9.19 -5.00 -9.78
C ARG A 130 -10.05 -5.36 -10.97
N THR A 131 -10.53 -6.60 -11.06
CA THR A 131 -11.37 -7.04 -12.20
C THR A 131 -12.69 -6.27 -12.28
N THR A 132 -13.24 -5.87 -11.13
CA THR A 132 -14.48 -5.09 -11.04
C THR A 132 -14.27 -3.57 -11.05
N LYS A 133 -13.03 -3.08 -11.20
CA LYS A 133 -12.68 -1.65 -11.21
C LYS A 133 -13.21 -0.90 -9.98
N ARG A 134 -13.14 -1.51 -8.79
CA ARG A 134 -13.61 -0.90 -7.53
C ARG A 134 -12.57 0.08 -6.99
N GLY A 135 -13.01 1.24 -6.50
CA GLY A 135 -12.14 2.23 -5.85
C GLY A 135 -11.00 2.68 -6.76
N LEU A 136 -9.77 2.69 -6.24
CA LEU A 136 -8.57 3.11 -6.96
C LEU A 136 -8.31 2.28 -8.23
N TRP A 137 -8.78 1.04 -8.28
CA TRP A 137 -8.54 0.14 -9.41
C TRP A 137 -9.25 0.55 -10.69
N SER A 138 -10.22 1.47 -10.61
CA SER A 138 -10.85 2.07 -11.79
C SER A 138 -9.89 2.93 -12.62
N ILE A 139 -8.85 3.47 -11.99
CA ILE A 139 -7.91 4.43 -12.58
C ILE A 139 -6.44 4.12 -12.27
N ASP A 140 -6.14 2.99 -11.61
CA ASP A 140 -4.78 2.51 -11.39
C ASP A 140 -4.00 2.44 -12.71
N ARG A 141 -2.78 3.00 -12.71
CA ARG A 141 -1.91 3.04 -13.89
C ARG A 141 -0.63 2.24 -13.71
N THR A 142 -0.48 1.52 -12.59
CA THR A 142 0.76 0.78 -12.28
C THR A 142 1.19 -0.16 -13.42
N SER A 143 0.25 -0.78 -14.14
CA SER A 143 0.58 -1.72 -15.21
C SER A 143 1.07 -1.06 -16.50
N ASP A 144 0.69 0.18 -16.77
CA ASP A 144 1.03 0.90 -18.01
C ASP A 144 0.84 2.42 -17.86
N PHE A 145 1.96 3.15 -17.88
CA PHE A 145 1.97 4.58 -17.72
C PHE A 145 3.12 5.23 -18.50
N ALA A 146 2.99 6.54 -18.72
CA ALA A 146 4.05 7.36 -19.29
C ALA A 146 4.43 8.46 -18.29
N LEU A 147 5.72 8.74 -18.18
CA LEU A 147 6.27 9.76 -17.29
C LEU A 147 6.78 10.96 -18.08
N TRP A 148 6.34 12.18 -17.72
CA TRP A 148 6.81 13.41 -18.35
C TRP A 148 7.68 14.22 -17.41
N ASP A 149 7.20 14.41 -16.19
CA ASP A 149 7.85 15.12 -15.11
C ASP A 149 7.31 14.61 -13.76
N VAL A 150 7.76 15.22 -12.67
CA VAL A 150 7.30 14.86 -11.32
C VAL A 150 5.82 15.18 -11.09
N ARG A 151 5.22 16.13 -11.82
CA ARG A 151 3.78 16.42 -11.69
C ARG A 151 2.94 15.27 -12.19
N THR A 152 3.40 14.55 -13.22
CA THR A 152 2.71 13.36 -13.74
C THR A 152 2.40 12.34 -12.63
N ILE A 153 3.35 12.08 -11.71
CA ILE A 153 3.13 11.11 -10.63
C ILE A 153 2.38 11.69 -9.42
N GLN A 154 2.22 13.03 -9.35
CA GLN A 154 1.52 13.69 -8.25
C GLN A 154 0.05 13.99 -8.55
N GLU A 155 -0.23 14.31 -9.81
CA GLU A 155 -1.52 14.87 -10.24
C GLU A 155 -2.28 13.90 -11.14
N ASP A 156 -1.58 13.16 -12.01
CA ASP A 156 -2.23 12.43 -13.11
C ASP A 156 -2.33 10.91 -12.90
N LEU A 157 -1.40 10.32 -12.15
CA LEU A 157 -1.27 8.87 -12.04
C LEU A 157 -1.51 8.37 -10.62
N LEU A 158 -2.23 7.24 -10.52
CA LEU A 158 -2.25 6.40 -9.33
C LEU A 158 -1.35 5.20 -9.57
N LEU A 159 -0.36 5.05 -8.69
CA LEU A 159 0.67 4.03 -8.78
C LEU A 159 0.81 3.31 -7.44
N LEU A 160 1.25 2.05 -7.50
CA LEU A 160 1.73 1.30 -6.33
C LEU A 160 2.67 2.21 -5.48
N PRO A 161 2.41 2.40 -4.17
CA PRO A 161 3.17 3.34 -3.35
C PRO A 161 4.68 3.11 -3.38
N LYS A 162 5.13 1.85 -3.36
CA LYS A 162 6.56 1.54 -3.45
C LYS A 162 7.18 2.03 -4.78
N LEU A 163 6.46 1.87 -5.89
CA LEU A 163 6.90 2.39 -7.20
C LEU A 163 6.93 3.93 -7.18
N PHE A 164 5.87 4.57 -6.68
CA PHE A 164 5.84 6.02 -6.51
C PHE A 164 7.05 6.55 -5.74
N ARG A 165 7.40 5.95 -4.59
CA ARG A 165 8.59 6.33 -3.80
C ARG A 165 9.89 6.22 -4.59
N ARG A 166 10.03 5.19 -5.45
CA ARG A 166 11.20 5.06 -6.35
C ARG A 166 11.24 6.16 -7.39
N LEU A 167 10.10 6.51 -7.98
CA LEU A 167 10.02 7.57 -8.99
C LEU A 167 10.29 8.95 -8.39
N VAL A 168 9.76 9.25 -7.20
CA VAL A 168 10.11 10.46 -6.45
C VAL A 168 11.62 10.54 -6.23
N SER A 169 12.21 9.48 -5.69
CA SER A 169 13.66 9.42 -5.46
C SER A 169 14.47 9.56 -6.76
N PHE A 170 13.95 9.09 -7.89
CA PHE A 170 14.58 9.31 -9.19
C PHE A 170 14.55 10.80 -9.57
N PHE A 171 13.37 11.44 -9.53
CA PHE A 171 13.22 12.84 -9.90
C PHE A 171 14.05 13.79 -9.00
N ASP A 172 14.23 13.46 -7.72
CA ASP A 172 15.08 14.25 -6.81
C ASP A 172 16.58 14.16 -7.15
N ASN A 173 17.03 13.08 -7.79
CA ASN A 173 18.45 12.80 -7.98
C ASN A 173 18.90 12.85 -9.45
N TYR A 174 17.96 12.88 -10.40
CA TYR A 174 18.25 12.76 -11.82
C TYR A 174 17.38 13.72 -12.65
N ALA A 175 18.04 14.60 -13.41
CA ALA A 175 17.38 15.44 -14.41
C ALA A 175 17.15 14.71 -15.75
N ASP A 176 17.98 13.71 -16.05
CA ASP A 176 17.93 12.96 -17.31
C ASP A 176 17.10 11.68 -17.16
N PHE A 177 15.96 11.65 -17.84
CA PHE A 177 15.03 10.52 -17.86
C PHE A 177 15.65 9.23 -18.41
N GLY A 178 16.63 9.31 -19.31
CA GLY A 178 17.31 8.15 -19.89
C GLY A 178 17.97 7.25 -18.85
N LYS A 179 18.20 7.76 -17.63
CA LYS A 179 18.80 7.03 -16.50
C LYS A 179 17.79 6.23 -15.67
N LEU A 180 16.49 6.34 -15.94
CA LEU A 180 15.45 5.72 -15.11
C LEU A 180 15.60 4.20 -15.02
N GLU A 181 15.78 3.50 -16.14
CA GLU A 181 15.90 2.04 -16.14
C GLU A 181 17.12 1.59 -15.33
N GLU A 182 18.28 2.23 -15.52
CA GLU A 182 19.49 1.93 -14.78
C GLU A 182 19.31 2.20 -13.27
N TYR A 183 18.69 3.32 -12.93
CA TYR A 183 18.36 3.69 -11.56
C TYR A 183 17.45 2.63 -10.91
N MET A 184 16.38 2.21 -11.61
CA MET A 184 15.42 1.23 -11.12
C MET A 184 16.07 -0.14 -10.91
N LYS A 185 16.95 -0.59 -11.82
CA LYS A 185 17.70 -1.85 -11.68
C LYS A 185 18.62 -1.89 -10.46
N LYS A 186 19.13 -0.72 -10.04
CA LYS A 186 19.96 -0.58 -8.83
C LYS A 186 19.15 -0.63 -7.54
N GLN A 187 17.82 -0.47 -7.61
CA GLN A 187 16.95 -0.56 -6.44
C GLN A 187 16.89 -2.02 -5.97
N ARG A 188 17.57 -2.32 -4.87
CA ARG A 188 17.57 -3.65 -4.23
C ARG A 188 16.27 -3.88 -3.48
N ASP A 189 15.16 -3.97 -4.21
CA ASP A 189 13.83 -4.21 -3.63
C ASP A 189 13.69 -5.63 -3.10
N ASN A 190 14.45 -6.59 -3.65
CA ASN A 190 14.47 -8.01 -3.31
C ASN A 190 13.06 -8.59 -3.17
N LEU A 191 12.50 -9.09 -4.26
CA LEU A 191 11.12 -9.51 -4.33
C LEU A 191 10.97 -10.98 -4.72
N VAL A 192 9.90 -11.59 -4.24
CA VAL A 192 9.47 -12.94 -4.54
C VAL A 192 8.07 -12.84 -5.13
N LEU A 193 7.86 -13.39 -6.32
CA LEU A 193 6.54 -13.48 -6.92
C LEU A 193 5.72 -14.57 -6.24
N TRP A 194 4.41 -14.53 -6.46
CA TRP A 194 3.48 -15.46 -5.85
C TRP A 194 3.79 -16.95 -6.14
N ASP A 195 4.40 -17.22 -7.30
CA ASP A 195 4.85 -18.53 -7.77
C ASP A 195 6.24 -18.95 -7.23
N GLY A 196 6.88 -18.09 -6.43
CA GLY A 196 8.21 -18.31 -5.85
C GLY A 196 9.37 -17.74 -6.67
N THR A 197 9.13 -17.19 -7.86
CA THR A 197 10.16 -16.58 -8.70
C THR A 197 10.81 -15.39 -7.99
N LYS A 198 12.15 -15.30 -8.01
CA LYS A 198 12.89 -14.24 -7.29
C LYS A 198 13.43 -13.19 -8.26
N HIS A 199 13.30 -11.92 -7.88
CA HIS A 199 13.88 -10.79 -8.59
C HIS A 199 14.59 -9.84 -7.62
N ARG A 200 15.56 -9.06 -8.15
CA ARG A 200 16.38 -8.16 -7.33
C ARG A 200 15.75 -6.78 -7.22
N SER A 201 15.04 -6.34 -8.24
CA SER A 201 14.48 -4.99 -8.35
C SER A 201 13.10 -4.99 -9.01
N LEU A 202 12.30 -3.95 -8.76
CA LEU A 202 11.06 -3.75 -9.51
C LEU A 202 11.30 -3.62 -11.03
N ALA A 203 12.49 -3.16 -11.45
CA ALA A 203 12.84 -3.05 -12.86
C ALA A 203 12.81 -4.42 -13.57
N ASP A 204 13.07 -5.51 -12.84
CA ASP A 204 13.06 -6.86 -13.40
C ASP A 204 11.64 -7.29 -13.83
N LEU A 205 10.59 -6.60 -13.34
CA LEU A 205 9.20 -6.81 -13.71
C LEU A 205 8.70 -5.81 -14.76
N MET A 206 9.57 -4.90 -15.21
CA MET A 206 9.20 -3.75 -16.01
C MET A 206 9.87 -3.73 -17.37
N THR A 207 9.17 -3.20 -18.36
CA THR A 207 9.74 -2.83 -19.66
C THR A 207 9.73 -1.31 -19.83
N PHE A 208 10.85 -0.76 -20.28
CA PHE A 208 11.04 0.67 -20.50
C PHE A 208 11.11 0.93 -22.02
N SER A 209 10.24 1.81 -22.53
CA SER A 209 10.21 2.20 -23.94
C SER A 209 10.08 3.72 -24.04
N GLY A 210 11.23 4.39 -24.14
CA GLY A 210 11.27 5.84 -23.98
C GLY A 210 10.67 6.23 -22.63
N ARG A 211 9.62 7.05 -22.65
CA ARG A 211 8.91 7.53 -21.46
C ARG A 211 7.81 6.59 -20.95
N ARG A 212 7.53 5.50 -21.65
CA ARG A 212 6.50 4.53 -21.27
C ARG A 212 7.10 3.40 -20.45
N ILE A 213 6.46 3.07 -19.34
CA ILE A 213 6.81 1.96 -18.45
C ILE A 213 5.61 1.02 -18.38
N GLN A 214 5.87 -0.29 -18.48
CA GLN A 214 4.84 -1.31 -18.33
C GLN A 214 5.30 -2.34 -17.30
N MET A 215 4.41 -2.73 -16.39
CA MET A 215 4.61 -3.80 -15.41
C MET A 215 3.45 -4.78 -15.50
N LYS A 216 3.65 -5.90 -16.18
CA LYS A 216 2.57 -6.87 -16.44
C LYS A 216 2.24 -7.74 -15.23
N THR A 217 3.18 -7.89 -14.31
CA THR A 217 2.98 -8.63 -13.06
C THR A 217 1.94 -7.90 -12.20
N PRO A 218 0.84 -8.56 -11.81
CA PRO A 218 -0.14 -7.98 -10.89
C PRO A 218 0.52 -7.61 -9.57
N VAL A 219 0.13 -6.46 -9.00
CA VAL A 219 0.73 -5.96 -7.75
C VAL A 219 0.46 -6.88 -6.56
N GLU A 220 -0.70 -7.55 -6.58
CA GLU A 220 -1.11 -8.56 -5.61
C GLU A 220 -0.32 -9.89 -5.70
N ASP A 221 0.54 -10.04 -6.71
CA ASP A 221 1.43 -11.20 -6.88
C ASP A 221 2.87 -10.92 -6.41
N ILE A 222 3.15 -9.75 -5.85
CA ILE A 222 4.50 -9.33 -5.47
C ILE A 222 4.63 -9.35 -3.94
N LEU A 223 5.62 -10.12 -3.44
CA LEU A 223 6.05 -10.10 -2.04
C LEU A 223 7.42 -9.42 -1.95
N PHE A 224 7.55 -8.46 -1.06
CA PHE A 224 8.79 -7.76 -0.80
C PHE A 224 9.56 -8.40 0.36
N ASN A 225 10.88 -8.51 0.26
CA ASN A 225 11.65 -8.85 1.45
C ASN A 225 11.66 -7.65 2.40
N PRO A 226 11.38 -7.86 3.70
CA PRO A 226 11.58 -6.82 4.70
C PRO A 226 13.06 -6.44 4.75
N LYS A 227 13.33 -5.18 5.04
CA LYS A 227 14.68 -4.63 5.17
C LYS A 227 15.19 -4.72 6.59
#